data_AF-A0A920Q8C8-F1
#
_entry.id   AF-A0A920Q8C8-F1
#
_cell.length_a   1.000
_cell.length_b   1.000
_cell.length_c   1.000
_cell.angle_alpha   90.00
_cell.angle_beta   90.00
_cell.angle_gamma   90.00
#
_symmetry.space_group_name_H-M   'P 1'
#
loop_
_entity.id
_entity.type
_entity.pdbx_description
1 polymer ?
#
loop_
_entity_poly.entity_id
_entity_poly.type
_entity_poly.pdbx_seq_one_letter_code
_entity_poly.pdbx_strand_id
1 'polypeptide(L)'
;MAKLVRIPDELYDYIQNMSHDGESMGVTIKRLMDVEQSKGRIERQYSHREELIPRVVYNFSILEGLVNANGKWTALRGEPEAKTSSALMEEFRANRYITLRERYPADETIVSGRARWQVRFATSLRQLKKEKYIKQDENPGIYEEGRVSRRDAYSITDFGKSLVDDYKLFIGYKRCYLARRNDKARIPEPIPEEELPRELRSRSSGQRAS
;
A
#
# COMPACT_ATOMS: atom_id res chain seq x y z
N MET A 1 19.83 10.28 6.75
CA MET A 1 20.01 11.13 5.57
C MET A 1 18.88 12.14 5.53
N ALA A 2 19.17 13.42 5.77
CA ALA A 2 18.18 14.48 5.64
C ALA A 2 17.87 14.70 4.15
N LYS A 3 16.59 14.70 3.79
CA LYS A 3 16.16 14.96 2.42
C LYS A 3 16.07 16.48 2.26
N LEU A 4 16.96 17.08 1.47
CA LEU A 4 16.89 18.50 1.13
C LEU A 4 15.71 18.70 0.19
N VAL A 5 14.64 19.32 0.71
CA VAL A 5 13.47 19.71 -0.07
C VAL A 5 13.63 21.18 -0.39
N ARG A 6 13.68 21.52 -1.68
CA ARG A 6 13.65 22.92 -2.12
C ARG A 6 12.23 23.45 -1.96
N ILE A 7 12.07 24.48 -1.15
CA ILE A 7 10.81 25.18 -0.95
C ILE A 7 10.80 26.37 -1.93
N PRO A 8 9.72 26.63 -2.67
CA PRO A 8 9.58 27.84 -3.48
C PRO A 8 9.76 29.10 -2.63
N ASP A 9 10.44 30.11 -3.17
CA ASP A 9 10.84 31.31 -2.41
C ASP A 9 9.63 32.01 -1.77
N GLU A 10 8.49 32.09 -2.48
CA GLU A 10 7.24 32.65 -1.95
C GLU A 10 6.71 31.90 -0.69
N LEU A 11 6.83 30.57 -0.69
CA LEU A 11 6.41 29.75 0.44
C LEU A 11 7.42 29.82 1.59
N TYR A 12 8.70 29.95 1.26
CA TYR A 12 9.76 30.17 2.23
C TYR A 12 9.54 31.50 2.97
N ASP A 13 9.30 32.59 2.23
CA ASP A 13 9.03 33.93 2.77
C ASP A 13 7.75 33.95 3.61
N TYR A 14 6.69 33.28 3.15
CA TYR A 14 5.46 33.14 3.92
C TYR A 14 5.68 32.46 5.27
N ILE A 15 6.42 31.35 5.30
CA ILE A 15 6.72 30.62 6.54
C ILE A 15 7.61 31.46 7.45
N GLN A 16 8.60 32.16 6.89
CA GLN A 16 9.51 33.00 7.65
C GLN A 16 8.80 34.18 8.31
N ASN A 17 7.88 34.84 7.59
CA ASN A 17 7.06 35.95 8.12
C ASN A 17 6.08 35.49 9.21
N MET A 18 5.73 34.20 9.22
CA MET A 18 4.91 33.60 10.26
C MET A 18 5.73 33.10 11.45
N SER A 19 7.06 33.14 11.40
CA SER A 19 7.91 32.67 12.50
C SER A 19 7.90 33.67 13.67
N HIS A 20 7.81 33.20 14.91
CA HIS A 20 8.09 34.05 16.06
C HIS A 20 9.60 34.17 16.33
N ASP A 21 10.00 35.20 17.08
CA ASP A 21 11.40 35.45 17.40
C ASP A 21 12.06 34.21 18.04
N GLY A 22 13.07 33.68 17.37
CA GLY A 22 13.82 32.49 17.80
C GLY A 22 13.18 31.15 17.43
N GLU A 23 12.00 31.11 16.79
CA GLU A 23 11.44 29.86 16.27
C GLU A 23 12.23 29.34 15.07
N SER A 24 12.56 28.05 15.06
CA SER A 24 13.12 27.40 13.88
C SER A 24 12.03 27.14 12.84
N MET A 25 12.40 27.14 11.56
CA MET A 25 11.50 26.88 10.44
C MET A 25 10.67 25.60 10.59
N GLY A 26 11.25 24.53 11.16
CA GLY A 26 10.54 23.28 11.43
C GLY A 26 9.45 23.41 12.49
N VAL A 27 9.66 24.25 13.51
CA VAL A 27 8.66 24.56 14.55
C VAL A 27 7.54 25.39 13.96
N THR A 28 7.88 26.39 13.12
CA THR A 28 6.91 27.24 12.43
C THR A 28 6.01 26.44 11.49
N ILE A 29 6.59 25.53 10.69
CA ILE A 29 5.83 24.62 9.81
C ILE A 29 4.87 23.75 10.64
N LYS A 30 5.36 23.16 11.74
CA LYS A 30 4.54 22.30 12.60
C LYS A 30 3.36 23.08 13.19
N ARG A 31 3.60 24.30 13.68
CA ARG A 31 2.56 25.17 14.23
C ARG A 31 1.53 25.57 13.18
N LEU A 32 1.97 25.97 11.99
CA LEU A 32 1.08 26.28 10.87
C LEU A 32 0.23 25.07 10.46
N MET A 33 0.84 23.88 10.44
CA MET A 33 0.11 22.64 10.21
C MET A 33 -0.92 22.35 11.31
N ASP A 34 -0.60 22.60 12.58
CA ASP A 34 -1.51 22.39 13.71
C ASP A 34 -2.67 23.40 13.71
N VAL A 35 -2.43 24.64 13.27
CA VAL A 35 -3.47 25.68 13.09
C VAL A 35 -4.41 25.34 11.93
N GLU A 36 -3.88 24.89 10.79
CA GLU A 36 -4.74 24.48 9.68
C GLU A 36 -5.45 23.14 9.96
N GLN A 37 -4.88 22.29 10.82
CA GLN A 37 -5.56 21.11 11.38
C GLN A 37 -6.75 21.48 12.26
N SER A 38 -6.59 22.44 13.19
CA SER A 38 -7.69 22.85 14.09
C SER A 38 -8.84 23.53 13.34
N LYS A 39 -8.55 24.12 12.17
CA LYS A 39 -9.56 24.65 11.23
C LYS A 39 -10.19 23.57 10.32
N GLY A 40 -9.81 22.30 10.47
CA GLY A 40 -10.32 21.19 9.64
C GLY A 40 -9.83 21.21 8.18
N ARG A 41 -8.85 22.05 7.85
CA ARG A 41 -8.31 22.18 6.48
C ARG A 41 -7.19 21.19 6.19
N ILE A 42 -6.55 20.66 7.24
CA ILE A 42 -5.57 19.58 7.16
C ILE A 42 -6.04 18.46 8.09
N GLU A 43 -6.54 17.37 7.53
CA GLU A 43 -6.85 16.18 8.33
C GLU A 43 -5.55 15.49 8.77
N ARG A 44 -5.47 15.08 10.04
CA ARG A 44 -4.39 14.20 10.49
C ARG A 44 -4.51 12.88 9.72
N GLN A 45 -3.44 12.43 9.08
CA GLN A 45 -3.39 11.11 8.42
C GLN A 45 -3.75 9.94 9.35
N TYR A 46 -3.72 10.15 10.67
CA TYR A 46 -3.95 9.13 11.70
C TYR A 46 -5.37 9.04 12.25
N SER A 47 -6.25 10.05 12.04
CA SER A 47 -7.60 10.06 12.66
C SER A 47 -8.60 9.07 12.03
N HIS A 48 -8.29 8.51 10.86
CA HIS A 48 -9.20 7.64 10.10
C HIS A 48 -8.65 6.23 9.87
N ARG A 49 -7.68 5.78 10.68
CA ARG A 49 -7.01 4.49 10.41
C ARG A 49 -7.98 3.30 10.39
N GLU A 50 -9.04 3.36 11.17
CA GLU A 50 -10.09 2.34 11.22
C GLU A 50 -11.06 2.43 10.02
N GLU A 51 -11.17 3.60 9.40
CA GLU A 51 -11.96 3.87 8.20
C GLU A 51 -11.16 3.65 6.90
N LEU A 52 -9.92 3.18 7.02
CA LEU A 52 -9.03 2.84 5.92
C LEU A 52 -8.96 1.33 5.75
N ILE A 53 -8.99 0.84 4.51
CA ILE A 53 -8.78 -0.57 4.23
C ILE A 53 -7.43 -0.99 4.85
N PRO A 54 -7.35 -2.09 5.62
CA PRO A 54 -6.10 -2.52 6.21
C PRO A 54 -5.00 -2.74 5.16
N ARG A 55 -3.77 -2.33 5.47
CA ARG A 55 -2.62 -2.45 4.53
C ARG A 55 -2.45 -3.87 4.01
N VAL A 56 -2.71 -4.85 4.87
CA VAL A 56 -2.59 -6.27 4.55
C VAL A 56 -3.51 -6.68 3.40
N VAL A 57 -4.67 -6.05 3.23
CA VAL A 57 -5.57 -6.28 2.11
C VAL A 57 -4.91 -5.86 0.81
N TYR A 58 -4.33 -4.66 0.73
CA TYR A 58 -3.62 -4.21 -0.47
C TYR A 58 -2.43 -5.11 -0.80
N ASN A 59 -1.57 -5.38 0.19
CA ASN A 59 -0.37 -6.18 0.00
C ASN A 59 -0.73 -7.60 -0.49
N PHE A 60 -1.64 -8.28 0.20
CA PHE A 60 -1.96 -9.67 -0.11
C PHE A 60 -2.77 -9.80 -1.40
N SER A 61 -3.64 -8.83 -1.71
CA SER A 61 -4.38 -8.84 -2.98
C SER A 61 -3.48 -8.65 -4.19
N ILE A 62 -2.39 -7.87 -4.07
CA ILE A 62 -1.36 -7.76 -5.13
C ILE A 62 -0.65 -9.10 -5.33
N LEU A 63 -0.27 -9.77 -4.23
CA LEU A 63 0.40 -11.06 -4.30
C LEU A 63 -0.51 -12.14 -4.90
N GLU A 64 -1.77 -12.22 -4.45
CA GLU A 64 -2.78 -13.12 -5.02
C GLU A 64 -3.06 -12.82 -6.49
N GLY A 65 -3.13 -11.53 -6.88
CA GLY A 65 -3.33 -11.13 -8.27
C GLY A 65 -2.18 -11.56 -9.19
N LEU A 66 -0.98 -11.78 -8.65
CA LEU A 66 0.16 -12.33 -9.40
C LEU A 66 0.21 -13.87 -9.40
N VAL A 67 -0.71 -14.52 -8.68
CA VAL A 67 -0.97 -15.95 -8.80
C VAL A 67 -2.02 -16.16 -9.90
N ASN A 68 -1.81 -17.18 -10.73
CA ASN A 68 -2.74 -17.52 -11.80
C ASN A 68 -4.12 -17.98 -11.27
N ALA A 69 -5.14 -17.85 -12.13
CA ALA A 69 -6.57 -18.00 -11.79
C ALA A 69 -6.99 -19.35 -11.17
N ASN A 70 -6.17 -20.40 -11.28
CA ASN A 70 -6.43 -21.72 -10.72
C ASN A 70 -5.78 -21.94 -9.34
N GLY A 71 -5.15 -20.91 -8.75
CA GLY A 71 -4.47 -20.99 -7.46
C GLY A 71 -3.35 -22.03 -7.42
N LYS A 72 -2.96 -22.55 -8.58
CA LYS A 72 -1.95 -23.58 -8.79
C LYS A 72 -0.87 -22.98 -9.65
N TRP A 73 0.37 -22.95 -9.14
CA TRP A 73 1.59 -22.69 -9.91
C TRP A 73 1.74 -23.72 -11.04
N THR A 74 0.99 -23.62 -12.14
CA THR A 74 0.99 -24.69 -13.14
C THR A 74 2.26 -24.58 -13.96
N ALA A 75 3.23 -25.39 -13.54
CA ALA A 75 4.49 -25.75 -14.17
C ALA A 75 4.39 -26.23 -15.64
N LEU A 76 3.21 -26.22 -16.27
CA LEU A 76 3.06 -26.47 -17.71
C LEU A 76 3.70 -25.35 -18.56
N ARG A 77 3.93 -24.16 -17.97
CA ARG A 77 4.76 -23.09 -18.56
C ARG A 77 5.69 -22.38 -17.56
N GLY A 78 5.75 -22.83 -16.30
CA GLY A 78 6.78 -22.45 -15.33
C GLY A 78 6.79 -21.01 -14.79
N GLU A 79 6.11 -20.05 -15.41
CA GLU A 79 6.26 -18.63 -15.08
C GLU A 79 4.93 -17.99 -14.61
N PRO A 80 4.92 -17.21 -13.51
CA PRO A 80 3.81 -16.30 -13.19
C PRO A 80 3.56 -15.37 -14.37
N GLU A 81 2.31 -15.16 -14.76
CA GLU A 81 1.99 -14.19 -15.80
C GLU A 81 2.34 -12.81 -15.27
N ALA A 82 3.38 -12.19 -15.83
CA ALA A 82 3.80 -10.86 -15.40
C ALA A 82 2.68 -9.86 -15.71
N LYS A 83 2.20 -9.14 -14.70
CA LYS A 83 1.08 -8.19 -14.83
C LYS A 83 1.53 -6.75 -14.68
N THR A 84 0.94 -5.86 -15.46
CA THR A 84 1.19 -4.42 -15.31
C THR A 84 0.60 -3.88 -14.01
N SER A 85 1.11 -2.75 -13.53
CA SER A 85 0.51 -2.04 -12.38
C SER A 85 -0.96 -1.71 -12.60
N SER A 86 -1.37 -1.36 -13.82
CA SER A 86 -2.76 -1.08 -14.19
C SER A 86 -3.64 -2.33 -14.11
N ALA A 87 -3.19 -3.47 -14.63
CA ALA A 87 -3.93 -4.73 -14.56
C ALA A 87 -4.16 -5.17 -13.11
N LEU A 88 -3.12 -5.12 -12.27
CA LEU A 88 -3.24 -5.45 -10.85
C LEU A 88 -4.17 -4.48 -10.11
N MET A 89 -4.16 -3.19 -10.47
CA MET A 89 -5.03 -2.20 -9.85
C MET A 89 -6.50 -2.39 -10.24
N GLU A 90 -6.80 -2.72 -11.49
CA GLU A 90 -8.16 -3.04 -11.94
C GLU A 90 -8.67 -4.35 -11.31
N GLU A 91 -7.84 -5.38 -11.21
CA GLU A 91 -8.21 -6.62 -10.50
C GLU A 91 -8.49 -6.37 -9.02
N PHE A 92 -7.63 -5.58 -8.35
CA PHE A 92 -7.90 -5.16 -6.97
C PHE A 92 -9.21 -4.40 -6.85
N ARG A 93 -9.48 -3.49 -7.80
CA ARG A 93 -10.71 -2.71 -7.83
C ARG A 93 -11.93 -3.62 -7.91
N ALA A 94 -11.94 -4.53 -8.88
CA ALA A 94 -13.05 -5.42 -9.16
C ALA A 94 -13.27 -6.46 -8.04
N ASN A 95 -12.19 -7.09 -7.56
CA ASN A 95 -12.29 -8.25 -6.66
C ASN A 95 -12.35 -7.87 -5.18
N ARG A 96 -11.86 -6.69 -4.80
CA ARG A 96 -11.67 -6.31 -3.40
C ARG A 96 -12.28 -4.96 -3.10
N TYR A 97 -11.85 -3.90 -3.80
CA TYR A 97 -12.19 -2.53 -3.45
C TYR A 97 -13.70 -2.26 -3.46
N ILE A 98 -14.41 -2.67 -4.51
CA ILE A 98 -15.86 -2.42 -4.64
C ILE A 98 -16.63 -2.95 -3.41
N THR A 99 -16.22 -4.10 -2.87
CA THR A 99 -16.85 -4.70 -1.68
C THR A 99 -16.47 -4.03 -0.36
N LEU A 100 -15.36 -3.29 -0.35
CA LEU A 100 -14.77 -2.70 0.85
C LEU A 100 -14.98 -1.19 0.95
N ARG A 101 -15.26 -0.49 -0.15
CA ARG A 101 -15.35 0.97 -0.20
C ARG A 101 -16.40 1.57 0.75
N GLU A 102 -17.53 0.88 0.94
CA GLU A 102 -18.60 1.33 1.84
C GLU A 102 -18.20 1.21 3.31
N ARG A 103 -17.37 0.21 3.64
CA ARG A 103 -16.85 0.01 5.00
C ARG A 103 -15.71 0.98 5.31
N TYR A 104 -14.94 1.35 4.30
CA TYR A 104 -13.73 2.14 4.44
C TYR A 104 -13.80 3.41 3.58
N PRO A 105 -14.71 4.35 3.92
CA PRO A 105 -14.99 5.52 3.10
C PRO A 105 -13.79 6.48 3.00
N ALA A 106 -12.87 6.46 3.97
CA ALA A 106 -11.68 7.30 3.93
C ALA A 106 -10.76 6.98 2.74
N ASP A 107 -10.87 5.78 2.15
CA ASP A 107 -10.13 5.39 0.95
C ASP A 107 -10.68 5.99 -0.37
N GLU A 108 -11.89 6.55 -0.36
CA GLU A 108 -12.49 7.29 -1.50
C GLU A 108 -12.00 8.76 -1.55
N THR A 109 -11.42 9.28 -0.46
CA THR A 109 -10.96 10.67 -0.42
C THR A 109 -9.91 10.96 -1.49
N ILE A 110 -9.97 12.13 -2.12
CA ILE A 110 -8.99 12.52 -3.13
C ILE A 110 -7.72 13.02 -2.46
N VAL A 111 -6.59 12.38 -2.78
CA VAL A 111 -5.24 12.74 -2.33
C VAL A 111 -4.35 12.90 -3.55
N SER A 112 -3.79 14.10 -3.74
CA SER A 112 -2.90 14.40 -4.89
C SER A 112 -3.53 14.07 -6.26
N GLY A 113 -4.81 14.39 -6.43
CA GLY A 113 -5.54 14.23 -7.71
C GLY A 113 -5.99 12.80 -8.02
N ARG A 114 -5.86 11.86 -7.07
CA ARG A 114 -6.33 10.46 -7.20
C ARG A 114 -7.07 10.03 -5.95
N ALA A 115 -7.92 9.01 -6.05
CA ALA A 115 -8.53 8.45 -4.85
C ALA A 115 -7.45 7.80 -3.95
N ARG A 116 -7.61 7.94 -2.63
CA ARG A 116 -6.61 7.51 -1.63
C ARG A 116 -6.28 6.02 -1.77
N TRP A 117 -7.25 5.17 -2.11
CA TRP A 117 -7.00 3.75 -2.37
C TRP A 117 -6.00 3.51 -3.50
N GLN A 118 -6.02 4.32 -4.57
CA GLN A 118 -5.07 4.21 -5.70
C GLN A 118 -3.65 4.57 -5.23
N VAL A 119 -3.53 5.62 -4.43
CA VAL A 119 -2.26 6.05 -3.84
C VAL A 119 -1.70 4.97 -2.91
N ARG A 120 -2.56 4.36 -2.09
CA ARG A 120 -2.19 3.30 -1.14
C ARG A 120 -1.86 2.00 -1.87
N PHE A 121 -2.60 1.63 -2.90
CA PHE A 121 -2.28 0.52 -3.79
C PHE A 121 -0.88 0.67 -4.41
N ALA A 122 -0.60 1.82 -5.03
CA ALA A 122 0.71 2.10 -5.60
C ALA A 122 1.84 2.12 -4.55
N THR A 123 1.53 2.50 -3.31
CA THR A 123 2.46 2.45 -2.18
C THR A 123 2.74 1.01 -1.74
N SER A 124 1.72 0.17 -1.65
CA SER A 124 1.85 -1.26 -1.38
C SER A 124 2.66 -1.97 -2.46
N LEU A 125 2.40 -1.68 -3.74
CA LEU A 125 3.16 -2.25 -4.85
C LEU A 125 4.66 -1.90 -4.75
N ARG A 126 4.98 -0.63 -4.50
CA ARG A 126 6.37 -0.17 -4.28
C ARG A 126 7.03 -0.84 -3.07
N GLN A 127 6.28 -1.02 -1.97
CA GLN A 127 6.79 -1.72 -0.80
C GLN A 127 7.10 -3.19 -1.13
N LEU A 128 6.19 -3.91 -1.77
CA LEU A 128 6.41 -5.32 -2.11
C LEU A 128 7.61 -5.50 -3.03
N LYS A 129 7.84 -4.56 -3.97
CA LYS A 129 9.05 -4.55 -4.81
C LYS A 129 10.30 -4.33 -3.96
N LYS A 130 10.30 -3.31 -3.10
CA LYS A 130 11.43 -2.97 -2.23
C LYS A 130 11.85 -4.14 -1.34
N GLU A 131 10.87 -4.86 -0.81
CA GLU A 131 11.04 -5.98 0.13
C GLU A 131 11.20 -7.33 -0.60
N LYS A 132 11.36 -7.30 -1.93
CA LYS A 132 11.67 -8.44 -2.80
C LYS A 132 10.61 -9.54 -2.83
N TYR A 133 9.36 -9.23 -2.49
CA TYR A 133 8.22 -10.15 -2.68
C TYR A 133 7.77 -10.21 -4.15
N ILE A 134 8.01 -9.14 -4.90
CA ILE A 134 7.78 -9.05 -6.34
C ILE A 134 9.00 -8.45 -7.02
N LYS A 135 9.19 -8.78 -8.30
CA LYS A 135 10.19 -8.18 -9.17
C LYS A 135 9.49 -7.47 -10.32
N GLN A 136 10.05 -6.34 -10.75
CA GLN A 136 9.63 -5.65 -11.97
C GLN A 136 10.65 -6.00 -13.04
N ASP A 137 10.19 -6.32 -14.25
CA ASP A 137 11.12 -6.58 -15.35
C ASP A 137 11.82 -5.26 -15.72
N GLU A 138 13.14 -5.22 -15.56
CA GLU A 138 13.97 -4.05 -15.87
C GLU A 138 14.56 -4.12 -17.28
N ASN A 139 14.40 -5.25 -17.99
CA ASN A 139 14.91 -5.41 -19.34
C ASN A 139 13.94 -4.82 -20.39
N PRO A 140 14.34 -3.80 -21.15
CA PRO A 140 13.65 -3.40 -22.36
C PRO A 140 14.00 -4.38 -23.48
N GLY A 141 13.63 -5.66 -23.33
CA GLY A 141 13.70 -6.60 -24.44
C GLY A 141 12.78 -6.12 -25.54
N ILE A 142 13.34 -5.68 -26.67
CA ILE A 142 12.59 -5.40 -27.89
C ILE A 142 12.06 -6.76 -28.37
N TYR A 143 10.84 -7.09 -27.99
CA TYR A 143 10.10 -8.16 -28.63
C TYR A 143 9.32 -7.53 -29.79
N GLU A 144 9.78 -7.82 -31.01
CA GLU A 144 9.03 -7.58 -32.23
C GLU A 144 7.78 -8.46 -32.20
N GLU A 145 6.68 -7.89 -31.69
CA GLU A 145 5.31 -8.05 -32.18
C GLU A 145 4.36 -7.33 -31.20
N GLY A 146 3.91 -6.13 -31.59
CA GLY A 146 2.69 -5.53 -31.03
C GLY A 146 2.78 -4.90 -29.64
N ARG A 147 3.29 -3.66 -29.57
CA ARG A 147 2.77 -2.54 -28.74
C ARG A 147 2.40 -2.80 -27.26
N VAL A 148 3.17 -3.57 -26.49
CA VAL A 148 3.09 -3.49 -25.01
C VAL A 148 4.49 -3.28 -24.45
N SER A 149 4.76 -2.04 -24.01
CA SER A 149 5.95 -1.72 -23.22
C SER A 149 5.90 -2.51 -21.90
N ARG A 150 6.63 -3.63 -21.81
CA ARG A 150 6.74 -4.45 -20.59
C ARG A 150 7.50 -3.78 -19.44
N ARG A 151 7.89 -2.50 -19.56
CA ARG A 151 8.59 -1.73 -18.52
C ARG A 151 7.86 -1.68 -17.17
N ASP A 152 6.55 -1.94 -17.15
CA ASP A 152 5.72 -1.92 -15.94
C ASP A 152 5.20 -3.30 -15.51
N ALA A 153 5.74 -4.39 -16.06
CA ALA A 153 5.32 -5.74 -15.71
C ALA A 153 5.96 -6.23 -14.40
N TYR A 154 5.12 -6.70 -13.48
CA TYR A 154 5.51 -7.26 -12.20
C TYR A 154 5.30 -8.77 -12.20
N SER A 155 6.22 -9.50 -11.59
CA SER A 155 6.09 -10.94 -11.32
C SER A 155 6.43 -11.23 -9.86
N ILE A 156 5.84 -12.30 -9.32
CA ILE A 156 6.06 -12.71 -7.94
C ILE A 156 7.40 -13.47 -7.80
N THR A 157 8.13 -13.21 -6.71
CA THR A 157 9.36 -13.95 -6.37
C THR A 157 9.04 -15.17 -5.54
N ASP A 158 9.98 -16.11 -5.36
CA ASP A 158 9.75 -17.30 -4.51
C ASP A 158 9.42 -16.93 -3.05
N PHE A 159 9.94 -15.80 -2.56
CA PHE A 159 9.58 -15.27 -1.26
C PHE A 159 8.12 -14.80 -1.20
N GLY A 160 7.65 -14.12 -2.25
CA GLY A 160 6.24 -13.78 -2.41
C GLY A 160 5.35 -15.02 -2.55
N LYS A 161 5.82 -16.06 -3.23
CA LYS A 161 5.09 -17.34 -3.38
C LYS A 161 4.89 -18.02 -2.03
N SER A 162 5.94 -18.13 -1.22
CA SER A 162 5.86 -18.71 0.15
C SER A 162 4.79 -18.00 0.99
N LEU A 163 4.72 -16.67 0.95
CA LEU A 163 3.67 -15.92 1.65
C LEU A 163 2.25 -16.34 1.22
N VAL A 164 2.04 -16.49 -0.09
CA VAL A 164 0.73 -16.86 -0.61
C VAL A 164 0.41 -18.32 -0.31
N ASP A 165 1.41 -19.21 -0.24
CA ASP A 165 1.22 -20.62 0.12
C ASP A 165 0.97 -20.81 1.64
N ASP A 166 1.55 -19.98 2.49
CA ASP A 166 1.40 -20.08 3.95
C ASP A 166 0.12 -19.42 4.46
N TYR A 167 -0.36 -18.40 3.75
CA TYR A 167 -1.41 -17.51 4.24
C TYR A 167 -2.58 -17.36 3.27
N LYS A 168 -3.69 -16.84 3.79
CA LYS A 168 -4.86 -16.41 3.00
C LYS A 168 -5.44 -15.14 3.59
N LEU A 169 -5.99 -14.28 2.74
CA LEU A 169 -6.71 -13.09 3.19
C LEU A 169 -8.14 -13.45 3.57
N PHE A 170 -8.49 -13.27 4.84
CA PHE A 170 -9.87 -13.34 5.31
C PHE A 170 -10.51 -11.95 5.32
N ILE A 171 -11.63 -11.81 4.61
CA ILE A 171 -12.45 -10.60 4.60
C ILE A 171 -13.79 -10.96 5.25
N GLY A 172 -13.88 -10.72 6.56
CA GLY A 172 -15.12 -10.88 7.32
C GLY A 172 -15.99 -9.63 7.29
N TYR A 173 -17.12 -9.67 8.00
CA TYR A 173 -18.05 -8.53 8.09
C TYR A 173 -17.48 -7.32 8.87
N LYS A 174 -16.63 -7.55 9.89
CA LYS A 174 -16.04 -6.46 10.71
C LYS A 174 -14.52 -6.36 10.62
N ARG A 175 -13.84 -7.37 10.07
CA ARG A 175 -12.37 -7.46 10.14
C ARG A 175 -11.81 -8.02 8.84
N CYS A 176 -10.67 -7.48 8.42
CA CYS A 176 -9.86 -8.03 7.35
C CYS A 176 -8.47 -8.35 7.91
N TYR A 177 -8.02 -9.59 7.77
CA TYR A 177 -6.74 -10.05 8.34
C TYR A 177 -6.22 -11.27 7.58
N LEU A 178 -4.96 -11.63 7.84
CA LEU A 178 -4.38 -12.87 7.33
C LEU A 178 -4.65 -14.02 8.29
N ALA A 179 -4.96 -15.17 7.72
CA ALA A 179 -5.06 -16.45 8.40
C ALA A 179 -4.15 -17.47 7.72
N ARG A 180 -3.88 -18.59 8.41
CA ARG A 180 -3.14 -19.71 7.81
C ARG A 180 -3.93 -20.29 6.63
N ARG A 181 -3.25 -20.60 5.53
CA ARG A 181 -3.91 -21.10 4.31
C ARG A 181 -4.61 -22.45 4.54
N ASN A 182 -4.01 -23.30 5.36
CA ASN A 182 -4.53 -24.61 5.73
C ASN A 182 -5.63 -24.59 6.80
N ASP A 183 -5.93 -23.43 7.39
CA ASP A 183 -7.04 -23.29 8.33
C ASP A 183 -8.38 -23.52 7.60
N LYS A 184 -9.10 -24.56 8.00
CA LYS A 184 -10.39 -24.95 7.40
C LYS A 184 -11.59 -24.37 8.15
N ALA A 185 -11.38 -23.62 9.22
CA ALA A 185 -12.47 -22.99 9.96
C ALA A 185 -13.24 -22.01 9.05
N ARG A 186 -14.57 -21.95 9.26
CA ARG A 186 -15.45 -21.01 8.55
C ARG A 186 -15.04 -19.55 8.82
N ILE A 187 -14.61 -19.28 10.04
CA ILE A 187 -13.99 -18.03 10.46
C ILE A 187 -12.61 -18.41 10.99
N PRO A 188 -11.56 -18.22 10.19
CA PRO A 188 -10.22 -18.64 10.56
C PRO A 188 -9.62 -17.69 11.58
N GLU A 189 -8.67 -18.18 12.37
CA GLU A 189 -8.02 -17.35 13.38
C GLU A 189 -7.04 -16.36 12.75
N PRO A 190 -7.00 -15.10 13.21
CA PRO A 190 -6.02 -14.14 12.75
C PRO A 190 -4.63 -14.56 13.18
N ILE A 191 -3.66 -14.47 12.26
CA ILE A 191 -2.26 -14.70 12.60
C ILE A 191 -1.78 -13.59 13.55
N PRO A 192 -1.11 -13.92 14.67
CA PRO A 192 -0.49 -12.94 15.54
C PRO A 192 0.45 -12.01 14.75
N GLU A 193 0.44 -10.71 15.05
CA GLU A 193 1.26 -9.72 14.36
C GLU A 193 2.76 -10.06 14.47
N GLU A 194 3.18 -10.71 15.56
CA GLU A 194 4.55 -11.13 15.81
C GLU A 194 5.03 -12.23 14.85
N GLU A 195 4.10 -13.05 14.33
CA GLU A 195 4.37 -14.12 13.36
C GLU A 195 4.36 -13.62 11.92
N LEU A 196 3.67 -12.51 11.64
CA LEU A 196 3.67 -11.92 10.31
C LEU A 196 5.04 -11.32 9.98
N PRO A 197 5.50 -11.40 8.71
CA PRO A 197 6.62 -10.61 8.25
C PRO A 197 6.37 -9.12 8.51
N ARG A 198 7.42 -8.40 8.89
CA ARG A 198 7.34 -7.01 9.40
C ARG A 198 6.62 -6.07 8.43
N GLU A 199 6.69 -6.35 7.14
CA GLU A 199 6.13 -5.56 6.05
C GLU A 199 4.61 -5.76 5.92
N LEU A 200 4.11 -6.89 6.42
CA LEU A 200 2.68 -7.26 6.47
C LEU A 200 2.02 -6.91 7.80
N ARG A 201 2.82 -6.61 8.84
CA ARG A 201 2.33 -6.14 10.14
C ARG A 201 1.56 -4.83 9.98
N SER A 202 0.40 -4.77 10.61
CA SER A 202 -0.37 -3.53 10.75
C SER A 202 0.37 -2.57 11.68
N ARG A 203 1.14 -3.06 12.65
CA ARG A 203 1.91 -2.21 13.56
C ARG A 203 3.25 -1.83 12.95
N SER A 204 3.32 -0.62 12.39
CA SER A 204 4.56 0.15 12.41
C SER A 204 5.03 0.23 13.87
N SER A 205 6.06 -0.52 14.22
CA SER A 205 6.86 -0.32 15.44
C SER A 205 7.19 1.17 15.57
N GLY A 206 6.50 1.89 16.47
CA GLY A 206 6.67 3.33 16.60
C GLY A 206 5.57 4.08 17.34
N GLN A 207 4.91 3.47 18.32
CA GLN A 207 4.25 4.21 19.40
C GLN A 207 4.52 3.43 20.69
N ARG A 208 5.57 3.83 21.41
CA ARG A 208 5.54 3.67 22.86
C ARG A 208 4.45 4.62 23.33
N ALA A 209 3.45 4.08 24.01
CA ALA A 209 2.65 4.87 24.92
C ALA A 209 3.59 5.37 26.01
N SER A 210 3.78 6.68 26.07
CA SER A 210 4.32 7.41 27.21
C SER A 210 3.58 8.73 27.25
#